data_AF-A0A2U1WEC6-F1
#
_entry.id   AF-A0A2U1WEC6-F1
#
_cell.length_a   1.000
_cell.length_b   1.000
_cell.length_c   1.000
_cell.angle_alpha   90.00
_cell.angle_beta   90.00
_cell.angle_gamma   90.00
#
_symmetry.space_group_name_H-M   'P 1'
#
loop_
_entity.id
_entity.type
_entity.pdbx_description
1 polymer ?
#
loop_
_entity_poly.entity_id
_entity_poly.type
_entity_poly.pdbx_seq_one_letter_code
_entity_poly.pdbx_strand_id
1 'polypeptide(L)' 'MTNAFSQIRHSDGRAYYQGTPLSLADAQIMLNDDILRRRVRVGAYLRVDDGRLVLVNGPALHPWVSQPASALSPRAARPE' A
#
# COMPACT_ATOMS: atom_id res chain seq x y z
N MET A 1 25.79 -13.12 0.28
CA MET A 1 25.31 -12.78 -1.08
C MET A 1 23.95 -12.14 -0.95
N THR A 2 23.72 -11.01 -1.60
CA THR A 2 22.43 -10.31 -1.58
C THR A 2 21.52 -10.93 -2.64
N ASN A 3 20.33 -11.38 -2.26
CA ASN A 3 19.36 -11.90 -3.23
C ASN A 3 18.92 -10.77 -4.17
N ALA A 4 18.95 -11.04 -5.47
CA ALA A 4 18.51 -10.11 -6.51
C ALA A 4 17.26 -10.67 -7.20
N PHE A 5 16.32 -9.79 -7.52
CA PHE A 5 15.02 -10.15 -8.06
C PHE A 5 14.82 -9.48 -9.42
N SER A 6 14.69 -10.28 -10.48
CA SER A 6 14.39 -9.79 -11.84
C SER A 6 12.90 -9.61 -12.10
N GLN A 7 12.06 -10.11 -11.19
CA GLN A 7 10.61 -10.05 -11.32
C GLN A 7 9.97 -9.83 -9.94
N ILE A 8 8.95 -8.97 -9.92
CA ILE A 8 8.04 -8.80 -8.80
C ILE A 8 6.62 -8.98 -9.34
N ARG A 9 5.82 -9.83 -8.68
CA ARG A 9 4.42 -10.05 -9.06
C ARG A 9 3.49 -9.55 -7.96
N HIS A 10 2.37 -8.99 -8.34
CA HIS A 10 1.27 -8.79 -7.41
C HIS A 10 0.77 -10.14 -6.87
N SER A 11 0.17 -10.13 -5.69
CA SER A 11 -0.47 -11.31 -5.10
C SER A 11 -1.62 -11.87 -5.94
N ASP A 12 -2.19 -11.08 -6.86
CA ASP A 12 -3.18 -11.52 -7.86
C ASP A 12 -2.54 -12.14 -9.12
N GLY A 13 -1.21 -12.24 -9.17
CA GLY A 13 -0.44 -12.82 -10.25
C GLY A 13 0.00 -11.84 -11.34
N ARG A 14 -0.45 -10.57 -11.34
CA ARG A 14 -0.04 -9.57 -12.34
C ARG A 14 1.43 -9.19 -12.16
N ALA A 15 2.12 -8.83 -13.24
CA ALA A 15 3.48 -8.33 -13.13
C ALA A 15 3.46 -6.91 -12.54
N TYR A 16 4.21 -6.69 -11.46
CA TYR A 16 4.48 -5.36 -10.92
C TYR A 16 5.78 -4.81 -11.51
N TYR A 17 6.82 -5.66 -11.58
CA TYR A 17 8.12 -5.33 -12.14
C TYR A 17 8.69 -6.53 -12.89
N GLN A 18 9.35 -6.26 -14.02
CA GLN A 18 10.15 -7.23 -14.75
C GLN A 18 11.29 -6.48 -15.44
N GLY A 19 12.53 -6.89 -15.21
CA GLY A 19 13.68 -6.22 -15.80
C GLY A 19 15.01 -6.63 -15.16
N THR A 20 15.94 -5.68 -15.13
CA THR A 20 17.26 -5.84 -14.52
C THR A 20 17.12 -6.34 -13.07
N PRO A 21 17.88 -7.36 -12.64
CA PRO A 21 17.86 -7.80 -11.26
C PRO A 21 18.14 -6.64 -10.31
N LEU A 22 17.26 -6.43 -9.35
CA LEU A 22 17.40 -5.39 -8.33
C LEU A 22 17.39 -6.00 -6.94
N SER A 23 18.02 -5.31 -5.98
CA SER A 23 18.06 -5.79 -4.60
C SER A 23 16.70 -5.60 -3.92
N LEU A 24 16.49 -6.25 -2.77
CA LEU A 24 15.30 -5.98 -1.95
C LEU A 24 15.20 -4.50 -1.55
N ALA A 25 16.32 -3.84 -1.29
CA ALA A 25 16.36 -2.43 -0.92
C ALA A 25 15.90 -1.53 -2.09
N ASP A 26 16.39 -1.81 -3.30
CA ASP A 26 15.97 -1.09 -4.51
C ASP A 26 14.49 -1.32 -4.82
N ALA A 27 14.00 -2.55 -4.61
CA ALA A 27 12.59 -2.89 -4.75
C ALA A 27 11.73 -2.05 -3.78
N GLN A 28 12.21 -1.89 -2.55
CA GLN A 28 11.51 -1.11 -1.52
C GLN A 28 11.48 0.39 -1.87
N ILE A 29 12.58 0.92 -2.41
CA ILE A 29 12.63 2.31 -2.90
C ILE A 29 11.61 2.50 -4.04
N MET A 30 11.60 1.60 -5.02
CA MET A 30 10.66 1.63 -6.14
C MET A 30 9.20 1.56 -5.67
N LEU A 31 8.89 0.68 -4.70
CA LEU A 31 7.56 0.58 -4.10
C LEU A 31 7.16 1.91 -3.44
N ASN A 32 8.04 2.50 -2.62
CA ASN A 32 7.74 3.75 -1.93
C ASN A 32 7.46 4.89 -2.93
N ASP A 33 8.27 5.00 -3.99
CA ASP A 33 8.06 5.95 -5.07
C ASP A 33 6.71 5.76 -5.77
N ASP A 34 6.33 4.52 -6.05
CA ASP A 34 5.05 4.22 -6.69
C ASP A 34 3.84 4.42 -5.77
N ILE A 35 4.00 4.24 -4.45
CA ILE A 35 2.99 4.64 -3.45
C ILE A 35 2.82 6.16 -3.47
N LEU A 36 3.92 6.92 -3.45
CA LEU A 36 3.88 8.39 -3.51
C LEU A 36 3.24 8.90 -4.80
N ARG A 37 3.52 8.24 -5.93
CA ARG A 37 2.92 8.52 -7.24
C ARG A 37 1.51 7.97 -7.40
N ARG A 38 0.93 7.35 -6.36
CA ARG A 38 -0.41 6.74 -6.35
C ARG A 38 -0.61 5.65 -7.42
N ARG A 39 0.48 5.01 -7.87
CA ARG A 39 0.46 3.84 -8.77
C ARG A 39 0.21 2.55 -8.01
N VAL A 40 0.69 2.49 -6.76
CA VAL A 40 0.45 1.40 -5.82
C VAL A 40 -0.35 1.93 -4.63
N ARG A 41 -1.20 1.09 -4.05
CA ARG A 41 -2.02 1.46 -2.89
C ARG A 41 -1.15 1.68 -1.64
N VAL A 42 -1.50 2.71 -0.87
CA VAL A 42 -0.93 2.91 0.46
C VAL A 42 -1.19 1.67 1.32
N GLY A 43 -0.16 1.18 2.01
CA GLY A 43 -0.20 -0.05 2.79
C GLY A 43 0.22 -1.31 2.03
N ALA A 44 0.51 -1.22 0.73
CA ALA A 44 1.16 -2.32 0.02
C ALA A 44 2.57 -2.59 0.56
N TYR A 45 2.99 -3.85 0.53
CA TYR A 45 4.28 -4.30 1.04
C TYR A 45 4.87 -5.41 0.18
N LEU A 46 6.20 -5.54 0.23
CA LEU A 46 6.92 -6.61 -0.43
C LEU A 46 7.05 -7.81 0.51
N ARG A 47 6.80 -9.01 -0.03
CA ARG A 47 6.97 -10.28 0.67
C ARG A 47 7.90 -11.16 -0.15
N VAL A 48 8.85 -11.81 0.50
CA VAL A 48 9.63 -12.89 -0.11
C VAL A 48 8.85 -14.19 0.05
N ASP A 49 8.62 -14.88 -1.05
CA ASP A 49 7.88 -16.15 -1.11
C ASP A 49 8.63 -17.11 -2.05
N ASP A 50 9.15 -18.21 -1.52
CA ASP A 50 9.93 -19.21 -2.28
C ASP A 50 11.04 -18.63 -3.17
N GLY A 51 11.81 -17.66 -2.63
CA GLY A 51 12.88 -16.98 -3.38
C GLY A 51 12.39 -15.98 -4.43
N ARG A 52 11.08 -15.74 -4.52
CA ARG A 52 10.46 -14.72 -5.38
C ARG A 52 10.01 -13.54 -4.56
N LEU A 53 9.92 -12.38 -5.18
CA LEU A 53 9.40 -11.17 -4.54
C LEU A 53 7.95 -10.94 -5.01
N VAL A 54 7.06 -10.77 -4.05
CA VAL A 54 5.62 -10.59 -4.26
C VAL A 54 5.18 -9.26 -3.66
N LEU A 55 4.50 -8.44 -4.45
CA LEU A 55 3.82 -7.24 -4.00
C LEU A 55 2.43 -7.60 -3.49
N VAL A 56 2.21 -7.43 -2.19
CA VAL A 56 0.92 -7.68 -1.55
C VAL A 56 0.24 -6.34 -1.31
N ASN A 57 -1.02 -6.22 -1.73
CA ASN A 57 -1.85 -5.10 -1.28
C ASN A 57 -2.15 -5.33 0.20
N GLY A 58 -1.69 -4.43 1.07
CA GLY A 58 -2.08 -4.47 2.47
C GLY A 58 -3.57 -4.27 2.64
N PRO A 59 -4.10 -4.55 3.84
CA PRO A 59 -5.46 -4.14 4.18
C PRO A 59 -5.58 -2.67 3.79
N ALA A 60 -6.63 -2.31 3.05
CA ALA A 60 -6.90 -0.92 2.76
C ALA A 60 -6.85 -0.21 4.11
N LEU A 61 -5.80 0.60 4.34
CA LEU A 61 -5.80 1.50 5.46
C LEU A 61 -7.01 2.37 5.16
N HIS A 62 -8.12 2.11 5.88
CA HIS A 62 -9.28 2.95 5.81
C HIS A 62 -8.73 4.37 5.95
N PRO A 63 -9.12 5.32 5.08
CA PRO A 63 -8.76 6.71 5.26
C PRO A 63 -9.48 7.23 6.50
N TRP A 64 -9.03 6.80 7.68
CA TRP A 64 -9.31 7.41 8.95
C TRP A 64 -8.41 8.64 9.05
N VAL A 65 -8.63 9.58 8.13
CA VAL A 65 -8.23 10.97 8.29
C VAL A 65 -9.36 11.75 7.62
N SER A 66 -10.18 12.39 8.46
CA SER A 66 -11.34 13.25 8.12
C SER A 66 -12.71 12.58 8.10
N GLN A 67 -13.14 12.00 9.22
CA GLN A 67 -14.56 12.11 9.56
C GLN A 67 -14.74 13.47 10.25
N PRO A 68 -15.35 14.49 9.62
CA PRO A 68 -15.81 15.63 10.40
C PRO A 68 -16.86 15.08 11.37
N ALA A 69 -16.73 15.41 12.65
CA ALA A 69 -17.73 15.08 13.66
C ALA A 69 -19.07 15.74 13.30
N SER A 70 -19.86 15.10 12.43
CA SER A 70 -21.27 15.40 12.25
C SER A 70 -22.04 14.67 13.33
N ALA A 71 -22.17 15.30 14.49
CA ALA A 71 -23.30 15.11 15.38
C ALA A 71 -23.18 16.05 16.58
N LEU A 72 -23.68 17.28 16.44
CA LEU A 72 -24.25 18.07 17.55
C LEU A 72 -25.23 19.07 16.93
N SER A 73 -26.37 18.58 16.44
CA SER A 73 -27.55 19.43 16.31
C SER A 73 -27.99 19.81 17.74
N PRO A 74 -28.05 21.10 18.12
CA PRO A 74 -28.64 21.47 19.39
C PRO A 74 -30.13 21.15 19.31
N ARG A 75 -30.55 20.11 20.04
CA ARG A 75 -31.94 19.77 20.25
C ARG A 75 -32.62 20.99 20.86
N ALA A 76 -33.61 21.53 20.15
CA ALA A 76 -34.46 22.62 20.60
C ALA A 76 -35.00 22.33 22.01
N ALA A 77 -34.58 23.11 22.99
CA ALA A 77 -35.22 23.18 24.29
C ALA A 77 -36.22 24.33 24.24
N ARG A 78 -37.50 23.99 24.07
CA ARG A 78 -38.62 24.85 24.43
C ARG A 78 -39.11 24.39 25.80
N PRO A 79 -39.20 25.28 26.80
CA PRO A 79 -40.15 25.12 27.88
C PRO A 79 -41.26 26.17 27.79
N GLU A 80 -42.38 25.85 28.41
CA GLU A 80 -43.64 26.60 28.48
C GLU A 80 -43.58 27.79 29.44
#